data_AF-A0A5C6TIZ7-F1
#
_entry.id   AF-A0A5C6TIZ7-F1
#
_cell.length_a   1.000
_cell.length_b   1.000
_cell.length_c   1.000
_cell.angle_alpha   90.00
_cell.angle_beta   90.00
_cell.angle_gamma   90.00
#
_symmetry.space_group_name_H-M   'P 1'
#
loop_
_entity.id
_entity.type
_entity.pdbx_description
1 polymer ?
#
loop_
_entity_poly.entity_id
_entity_poly.type
_entity_poly.pdbx_seq_one_letter_code
_entity_poly.pdbx_strand_id
1 'polypeptide(L)'
;MQTDMLDSHRHFGFNDKEKNRIRYKRETVCSPLVTDGSPSFIQYVRGQEARTLGWEDGVLIKYLYGKLNGGRINQTLLYNTLSGNALTGYTTWGYYYPSQDAWRPVGELLVPDTDLSLILIAPNSIVDLERNIDPVFEATGILNASGSIGYTPNRWVSPIACIDQHQLCNPTNAKCTRLVGSHGILESAMDDDLDFNRVQKVTIQRLTLFLQSSTFYHTIFTRTQSFLRAQEKVSGIISQGLPSNQWEVEMAALFDDTLANMQYQMMEYAAGSPRSNAVSVVKPWTNSSDSDRDAAVWESMCDNQRTRDSQGTLNFSILGLSLLFGLGLYIILVSFVLELLLAWAQKKLGRGLYRAKRWERDGTLQQMRLLYEIQGAGVWKGTTEDFPRTTSGDLFEHDEEFNQARSV
;
A
#
# COMPACT_ATOMS: atom_id res chain seq x y z
N MET A 1 20.43 8.16 -8.61
CA MET A 1 19.01 7.92 -8.97
C MET A 1 18.25 9.22 -8.76
N GLN A 2 17.28 9.53 -9.61
CA GLN A 2 16.46 10.74 -9.44
C GLN A 2 15.05 10.48 -9.96
N THR A 3 14.06 11.13 -9.36
CA THR A 3 12.72 11.19 -9.94
C THR A 3 12.65 12.28 -10.99
N ASP A 4 11.71 12.15 -11.91
CA ASP A 4 11.16 13.31 -12.60
C ASP A 4 10.41 14.23 -11.60
N MET A 5 9.91 15.36 -12.10
CA MET A 5 9.06 16.25 -11.31
C MET A 5 7.70 15.61 -11.05
N LEU A 6 7.53 15.03 -9.86
CA LEU A 6 6.30 14.39 -9.41
C LEU A 6 5.24 15.43 -9.06
N ASP A 7 4.12 15.40 -9.79
CA ASP A 7 2.92 16.20 -9.50
C ASP A 7 2.12 15.62 -8.33
N SER A 8 1.72 16.48 -7.40
CA SER A 8 1.03 16.09 -6.18
C SER A 8 -0.36 15.48 -6.38
N HIS A 9 -1.05 15.85 -7.45
CA HIS A 9 -2.36 15.32 -7.78
C HIS A 9 -2.25 13.95 -8.47
N ARG A 10 -1.31 13.80 -9.40
CA ARG A 10 -1.16 12.55 -10.17
C ARG A 10 -0.46 11.44 -9.40
N HIS A 11 0.60 11.76 -8.65
CA HIS A 11 1.48 10.74 -8.06
C HIS A 11 1.19 10.48 -6.59
N PHE A 12 0.75 11.51 -5.84
CA PHE A 12 0.42 11.41 -4.41
C PHE A 12 -1.08 11.41 -4.14
N GLY A 13 -1.91 11.67 -5.16
CA GLY A 13 -3.36 11.60 -5.05
C GLY A 13 -4.02 12.78 -4.35
N PHE A 14 -3.34 13.91 -4.15
CA PHE A 14 -3.96 15.10 -3.56
C PHE A 14 -4.95 15.71 -4.57
N ASN A 15 -6.24 15.62 -4.31
CA ASN A 15 -7.31 15.96 -5.25
C ASN A 15 -7.53 17.47 -5.39
N ASP A 16 -6.50 18.18 -5.85
CA ASP A 16 -6.50 19.63 -5.91
C ASP A 16 -6.56 20.19 -7.34
N LYS A 17 -7.10 21.41 -7.44
CA LYS A 17 -7.05 22.24 -8.65
C LYS A 17 -5.60 22.61 -8.95
N GLU A 18 -5.27 22.86 -10.21
CA GLU A 18 -3.89 23.10 -10.66
C GLU A 18 -3.14 24.18 -9.86
N LYS A 19 -3.81 25.31 -9.55
CA LYS A 19 -3.24 26.39 -8.72
C LYS A 19 -2.85 25.96 -7.30
N ASN A 20 -3.42 24.88 -6.77
CA ASN A 20 -3.16 24.38 -5.41
C ASN A 20 -2.15 23.22 -5.40
N ARG A 21 -1.71 22.73 -6.57
CA ARG A 21 -0.79 21.60 -6.66
C ARG A 21 0.63 22.04 -6.34
N ILE A 22 1.46 21.08 -5.99
CA ILE A 22 2.91 21.23 -5.86
C ILE A 22 3.61 20.19 -6.74
N ARG A 23 4.86 20.47 -7.11
CA ARG A 23 5.73 19.48 -7.74
C ARG A 23 6.88 19.16 -6.82
N TYR A 24 7.27 17.89 -6.80
CA TYR A 24 8.30 17.35 -5.93
C TYR A 24 9.33 16.57 -6.74
N LYS A 25 10.60 16.71 -6.39
CA LYS A 25 11.71 15.93 -6.93
C LYS A 25 12.54 15.37 -5.80
N ARG A 26 13.00 14.14 -5.97
CA ARG A 26 14.02 13.50 -5.14
C ARG A 26 15.25 13.18 -5.96
N GLU A 27 16.41 13.45 -5.38
CA GLU A 27 17.71 13.00 -5.87
C GLU A 27 18.40 12.16 -4.80
N THR A 28 18.88 10.99 -5.19
CA THR A 28 19.59 10.06 -4.32
C THR A 28 20.91 9.66 -4.97
N VAL A 29 22.02 9.92 -4.29
CA VAL A 29 23.35 9.53 -4.74
C VAL A 29 23.91 8.50 -3.78
N CYS A 30 24.28 7.33 -4.29
CA CYS A 30 24.84 6.24 -3.49
C CYS A 30 26.23 5.86 -3.99
N SER A 31 27.09 5.44 -3.08
CA SER A 31 28.42 4.93 -3.41
C SER A 31 28.84 3.83 -2.42
N PRO A 32 29.33 2.66 -2.92
CA PRO A 32 30.05 1.70 -2.09
C PRO A 32 31.28 2.36 -1.47
N LEU A 33 31.50 2.16 -0.16
CA LEU A 33 32.65 2.75 0.52
C LEU A 33 33.81 1.75 0.59
N VAL A 34 35.03 2.28 0.44
CA VAL A 34 36.25 1.52 0.69
C VAL A 34 36.49 1.47 2.20
N THR A 35 36.61 0.26 2.75
CA THR A 35 36.85 -0.01 4.18
C THR A 35 38.33 -0.06 4.52
N ASP A 36 39.11 -0.67 3.63
CA ASP A 36 40.54 -0.90 3.70
C ASP A 36 41.30 0.17 2.90
N GLY A 37 41.60 1.29 3.57
CA GLY A 37 42.29 2.42 2.95
C GLY A 37 42.97 3.33 3.96
N SER A 38 43.40 4.51 3.51
CA SER A 38 43.90 5.59 4.36
C SER A 38 42.96 6.79 4.24
N PRO A 39 42.20 7.15 5.29
CA PRO A 39 42.12 6.50 6.60
C PRO A 39 41.41 5.14 6.56
N SER A 40 41.78 4.25 7.49
CA SER A 40 41.12 2.93 7.61
C SER A 40 39.88 3.07 8.50
N PHE A 41 38.75 2.56 8.01
CA PHE A 41 37.48 2.56 8.74
C PHE A 41 37.20 1.23 9.44
N ILE A 42 38.19 0.34 9.50
CA ILE A 42 38.08 -0.95 10.19
C ILE A 42 39.19 -1.12 11.22
N GLN A 43 38.85 -1.72 12.35
CA GLN A 43 39.82 -2.05 13.40
C GLN A 43 39.53 -3.44 13.95
N TYR A 44 40.49 -4.36 13.81
CA TYR A 44 40.43 -5.66 14.47
C TYR A 44 40.64 -5.51 15.98
N VAL A 45 39.76 -6.09 16.77
CA VAL A 45 39.87 -6.11 18.23
C VAL A 45 40.90 -7.16 18.64
N ARG A 46 41.91 -6.75 19.42
CA ARG A 46 43.03 -7.60 19.86
C ARG A 46 43.46 -7.26 21.29
N GLY A 47 44.19 -8.16 21.94
CA GLY A 47 44.81 -7.96 23.24
C GLY A 47 43.82 -7.87 24.39
N GLN A 48 44.02 -6.89 25.28
CA GLN A 48 43.21 -6.75 26.50
C GLN A 48 41.73 -6.48 26.19
N GLU A 49 41.44 -5.77 25.09
CA GLU A 49 40.06 -5.47 24.71
C GLU A 49 39.31 -6.75 24.31
N ALA A 50 39.91 -7.60 23.48
CA ALA A 50 39.31 -8.88 23.08
C ALA A 50 39.02 -9.76 24.30
N ARG A 51 39.98 -9.87 25.23
CA ARG A 51 39.83 -10.61 26.48
C ARG A 51 38.71 -10.07 27.37
N THR A 52 38.57 -8.75 27.45
CA THR A 52 37.51 -8.10 28.26
C THR A 52 36.13 -8.39 27.68
N LEU A 53 36.02 -8.49 26.36
CA LEU A 53 34.79 -8.85 25.67
C LEU A 53 34.53 -10.37 25.63
N GLY A 54 35.48 -11.19 26.11
CA GLY A 54 35.36 -12.66 26.12
C GLY A 54 35.64 -13.33 24.78
N TRP A 55 36.38 -12.68 23.88
CA TRP A 55 36.70 -13.20 22.53
C TRP A 55 38.19 -13.35 22.31
N GLU A 56 38.56 -14.23 21.36
CA GLU A 56 39.93 -14.35 20.88
C GLU A 56 40.32 -13.15 19.99
N ASP A 57 41.62 -12.93 19.87
CA ASP A 57 42.17 -11.83 19.08
C ASP A 57 41.78 -11.97 17.60
N GLY A 58 41.25 -10.90 17.01
CA GLY A 58 40.90 -10.85 15.59
C GLY A 58 39.54 -11.44 15.23
N VAL A 59 38.77 -11.97 16.19
CA VAL A 59 37.41 -12.47 15.95
C VAL A 59 36.41 -11.31 15.75
N LEU A 60 36.62 -10.20 16.45
CA LEU A 60 35.75 -9.03 16.34
C LEU A 60 36.39 -7.94 15.48
N ILE A 61 35.55 -7.31 14.65
CA ILE A 61 35.93 -6.20 13.77
C ILE A 61 35.04 -5.00 14.11
N LYS A 62 35.66 -3.86 14.40
CA LYS A 62 34.99 -2.58 14.58
C LYS A 62 34.95 -1.83 13.25
N TYR A 63 33.79 -1.32 12.88
CA TYR A 63 33.61 -0.40 11.77
C TYR A 63 33.43 1.02 12.32
N LEU A 64 34.23 1.97 11.83
CA LEU A 64 34.45 3.29 12.42
C LEU A 64 33.82 4.42 11.58
N TYR A 65 32.65 4.19 11.00
CA TYR A 65 31.94 5.19 10.18
C TYR A 65 31.24 6.30 10.98
N GLY A 66 31.32 6.24 12.31
CA GLY A 66 30.64 7.16 13.21
C GLY A 66 30.61 6.64 14.64
N LYS A 67 30.00 7.43 15.52
CA LYS A 67 29.87 7.14 16.96
C LYS A 67 28.41 6.93 17.33
N LEU A 68 28.14 5.95 18.20
CA LEU A 68 26.80 5.65 18.71
C LEU A 68 26.54 6.24 20.09
N ASN A 69 25.26 6.31 20.47
CA ASN A 69 24.77 6.72 21.80
C ASN A 69 25.31 8.10 22.23
N GLY A 70 25.07 9.13 21.39
CA GLY A 70 25.55 10.49 21.66
C GLY A 70 27.07 10.63 21.74
N GLY A 71 27.83 9.68 21.17
CA GLY A 71 29.30 9.69 21.17
C GLY A 71 29.95 8.82 22.25
N ARG A 72 29.18 8.07 23.04
CA ARG A 72 29.70 7.17 24.08
C ARG A 72 30.41 5.94 23.51
N ILE A 73 29.99 5.49 22.33
CA ILE A 73 30.55 4.33 21.65
C ILE A 73 31.28 4.82 20.41
N ASN A 74 32.60 4.66 20.39
CA ASN A 74 33.48 5.12 19.30
C ASN A 74 33.51 4.17 18.08
N GLN A 75 32.41 3.48 17.78
CA GLN A 75 32.28 2.61 16.62
C GLN A 75 30.83 2.58 16.13
N THR A 76 30.64 2.38 14.83
CA THR A 76 29.33 2.22 14.20
C THR A 76 28.82 0.79 14.37
N LEU A 77 29.66 -0.21 14.09
CA LEU A 77 29.30 -1.62 14.14
C LEU A 77 30.45 -2.43 14.77
N LEU A 78 30.09 -3.42 15.57
CA LEU A 78 30.98 -4.48 16.03
C LEU A 78 30.53 -5.79 15.37
N TYR A 79 31.30 -6.28 14.43
CA TYR A 79 31.00 -7.49 13.66
C TYR A 79 31.81 -8.68 14.17
N ASN A 80 31.22 -9.87 14.15
CA ASN A 80 31.86 -11.12 14.55
C ASN A 80 32.16 -11.99 13.33
N THR A 81 33.42 -12.32 13.09
CA THR A 81 33.84 -13.11 11.92
C THR A 81 33.32 -14.54 11.93
N LEU A 82 32.90 -15.07 13.09
CA LEU A 82 32.26 -16.39 13.17
C LEU A 82 30.94 -16.45 12.41
N SER A 83 30.29 -15.32 12.15
CA SER A 83 29.10 -15.25 11.29
C SER A 83 29.36 -15.78 9.88
N GLY A 84 30.61 -15.75 9.41
CA GLY A 84 31.03 -16.37 8.14
C GLY A 84 30.90 -17.89 8.12
N ASN A 85 30.95 -18.56 9.28
CA ASN A 85 30.87 -20.02 9.41
C ASN A 85 29.61 -20.52 10.13
N ALA A 86 28.68 -19.61 10.47
CA ALA A 86 27.50 -19.91 11.27
C ALA A 86 26.25 -20.25 10.43
N LEU A 87 26.41 -20.62 9.16
CA LEU A 87 25.31 -20.88 8.21
C LEU A 87 24.29 -19.73 8.14
N THR A 88 24.77 -18.50 8.30
CA THR A 88 23.92 -17.30 8.29
C THR A 88 23.95 -16.66 6.90
N GLY A 89 22.79 -16.34 6.34
CA GLY A 89 22.67 -15.60 5.07
C GLY A 89 22.98 -14.10 5.23
N TYR A 90 22.55 -13.28 4.28
CA TYR A 90 22.80 -11.84 4.34
C TYR A 90 22.26 -11.19 5.62
N THR A 91 23.05 -10.29 6.21
CA THR A 91 22.62 -9.42 7.32
C THR A 91 22.88 -7.97 6.95
N THR A 92 21.95 -7.09 7.32
CA THR A 92 22.01 -5.68 6.99
C THR A 92 21.85 -4.82 8.23
N TRP A 93 22.55 -3.69 8.25
CA TRP A 93 22.36 -2.63 9.23
C TRP A 93 22.18 -1.29 8.51
N GLY A 94 21.26 -0.47 9.01
CA GLY A 94 21.03 0.88 8.52
C GLY A 94 21.35 1.90 9.62
N TYR A 95 21.95 3.01 9.24
CA TYR A 95 22.13 4.18 10.10
C TYR A 95 21.70 5.44 9.34
N TYR A 96 21.21 6.43 10.07
CA TYR A 96 20.63 7.65 9.51
C TYR A 96 21.13 8.90 10.20
N TYR A 97 21.39 9.95 9.42
CA TYR A 97 21.71 11.29 9.89
C TYR A 97 21.02 12.33 8.99
N PRO A 98 20.42 13.41 9.54
CA PRO A 98 20.45 13.82 10.94
C PRO A 98 19.41 13.08 11.79
N SER A 99 19.87 12.40 12.84
CA SER A 99 19.03 11.74 13.85
C SER A 99 19.36 12.28 15.23
N GLN A 100 18.35 12.50 16.07
CA GLN A 100 18.55 12.96 17.45
C GLN A 100 19.13 11.80 18.30
N ASP A 101 20.47 11.76 18.34
CA ASP A 101 21.33 11.06 19.30
C ASP A 101 21.63 9.55 19.12
N ALA A 102 21.16 8.90 18.06
CA ALA A 102 21.50 7.49 17.81
C ALA A 102 22.92 7.29 17.25
N TRP A 103 23.24 7.93 16.12
CA TRP A 103 24.49 7.77 15.38
C TRP A 103 24.99 9.11 14.82
N ARG A 104 26.27 9.39 15.01
CA ARG A 104 26.94 10.59 14.49
C ARG A 104 28.03 10.17 13.50
N PRO A 105 27.91 10.46 12.20
CA PRO A 105 28.88 10.04 11.19
C PRO A 105 30.23 10.73 11.39
N VAL A 106 31.28 10.13 10.83
CA VAL A 106 32.59 10.77 10.68
C VAL A 106 32.53 11.93 9.68
N GLY A 107 33.47 12.87 9.78
CA GLY A 107 33.46 14.10 8.98
C GLY A 107 33.54 13.85 7.47
N GLU A 108 34.19 12.77 7.06
CA GLU A 108 34.37 12.35 5.67
C GLU A 108 33.06 11.94 4.98
N LEU A 109 32.03 11.58 5.76
CA LEU A 109 30.70 11.24 5.25
C LEU A 109 29.71 12.40 5.28
N LEU A 110 30.09 13.53 5.89
CA LEU A 110 29.20 14.68 6.03
C LEU A 110 29.19 15.52 4.76
N VAL A 111 28.05 15.49 4.07
CA VAL A 111 27.74 16.39 2.95
C VAL A 111 26.69 17.40 3.42
N PRO A 112 26.95 18.71 3.34
CA PRO A 112 25.99 19.74 3.74
C PRO A 112 24.65 19.63 3.00
N ASP A 113 23.55 19.98 3.68
CA ASP A 113 22.19 20.00 3.12
C ASP A 113 21.73 18.66 2.51
N THR A 114 22.15 17.54 3.09
CA THR A 114 21.71 16.19 2.67
C THR A 114 21.26 15.35 3.86
N ASP A 115 20.40 14.38 3.59
CA ASP A 115 20.16 13.30 4.54
C ASP A 115 21.05 12.12 4.19
N LEU A 116 21.81 11.61 5.16
CA LEU A 116 22.74 10.50 5.00
C LEU A 116 22.12 9.19 5.51
N SER A 117 22.12 8.18 4.66
CA SER A 117 21.84 6.79 5.01
C SER A 117 23.09 5.94 4.80
N LEU A 118 23.60 5.33 5.87
CA LEU A 118 24.68 4.33 5.79
C LEU A 118 24.08 2.93 5.87
N ILE A 119 24.42 2.09 4.90
CA ILE A 119 23.97 0.72 4.79
C ILE A 119 25.19 -0.18 4.92
N LEU A 120 25.15 -1.14 5.82
CA LEU A 120 26.19 -2.15 5.98
C LEU A 120 25.61 -3.51 5.60
N ILE A 121 26.21 -4.19 4.61
CA ILE A 121 25.74 -5.49 4.12
C ILE A 121 26.81 -6.54 4.41
N ALA A 122 26.49 -7.53 5.24
CA ALA A 122 27.35 -8.68 5.49
C ALA A 122 26.83 -9.90 4.70
N PRO A 123 27.64 -10.48 3.79
CA PRO A 123 27.30 -11.74 3.13
C PRO A 123 27.40 -12.96 4.04
N ASN A 124 28.11 -12.88 5.17
CA ASN A 124 28.25 -13.96 6.16
C ASN A 124 28.67 -15.30 5.51
N SER A 125 27.85 -16.35 5.59
CA SER A 125 28.15 -17.70 5.09
C SER A 125 27.73 -17.95 3.64
N ILE A 126 27.33 -16.91 2.89
CA ILE A 126 26.87 -17.08 1.50
C ILE A 126 27.98 -17.62 0.62
N VAL A 127 27.62 -18.60 -0.22
CA VAL A 127 28.46 -19.19 -1.26
C VAL A 127 27.76 -19.03 -2.60
N ASP A 128 28.38 -18.27 -3.50
CA ASP A 128 27.88 -18.03 -4.85
C ASP A 128 28.32 -19.17 -5.79
N LEU A 129 27.43 -19.60 -6.68
CA LEU A 129 27.76 -20.60 -7.70
C LEU A 129 28.68 -20.05 -8.81
N GLU A 130 28.70 -18.74 -8.99
CA GLU A 130 29.49 -18.04 -10.01
C GLU A 130 30.35 -16.96 -9.38
N ARG A 131 31.51 -16.70 -9.99
CA ARG A 131 32.42 -15.64 -9.54
C ARG A 131 31.78 -14.28 -9.78
N ASN A 132 31.75 -13.42 -8.75
CA ASN A 132 31.24 -12.06 -8.85
C ASN A 132 32.30 -11.01 -8.47
N ILE A 133 32.35 -9.93 -9.23
CA ILE A 133 33.28 -8.79 -9.01
C ILE A 133 32.54 -7.50 -8.62
N ASP A 134 31.26 -7.60 -8.28
CA ASP A 134 30.49 -6.49 -7.74
C ASP A 134 31.19 -5.88 -6.50
N PRO A 135 31.31 -4.55 -6.37
CA PRO A 135 32.00 -3.93 -5.23
C PRO A 135 31.44 -4.27 -3.84
N VAL A 136 30.15 -4.61 -3.75
CA VAL A 136 29.44 -4.90 -2.50
C VAL A 136 29.24 -6.41 -2.32
N PHE A 137 28.83 -7.08 -3.40
CA PHE A 137 28.56 -8.53 -3.44
C PHE A 137 29.71 -9.33 -4.03
N GLU A 138 30.94 -8.84 -3.86
CA GLU A 138 32.14 -9.50 -4.38
C GLU A 138 32.24 -10.92 -3.81
N ALA A 139 32.34 -11.90 -4.71
CA ALA A 139 32.56 -13.30 -4.37
C ALA A 139 33.65 -13.86 -5.30
N THR A 140 34.89 -13.85 -4.81
CA THR A 140 36.05 -14.35 -5.58
C THR A 140 36.93 -15.33 -4.81
N GLY A 141 36.69 -15.51 -3.50
CA GLY A 141 37.32 -16.55 -2.70
C GLY A 141 36.87 -17.92 -3.21
N ILE A 142 37.80 -18.84 -3.47
CA ILE A 142 37.44 -20.14 -4.02
C ILE A 142 37.22 -21.13 -2.87
N LEU A 143 36.02 -21.70 -2.81
CA LEU A 143 35.69 -22.80 -1.92
C LEU A 143 35.52 -24.08 -2.74
N ASN A 144 36.41 -25.05 -2.52
CA ASN A 144 36.31 -26.37 -3.15
C ASN A 144 35.83 -27.38 -2.11
N ALA A 145 34.57 -27.82 -2.24
CA ALA A 145 33.96 -28.82 -1.38
C ALA A 145 33.63 -30.06 -2.21
N SER A 146 34.40 -31.14 -2.00
CA SER A 146 34.14 -32.47 -2.60
C SER A 146 33.94 -32.44 -4.13
N GLY A 147 34.71 -31.60 -4.84
CA GLY A 147 34.65 -31.48 -6.30
C GLY A 147 33.65 -30.45 -6.83
N SER A 148 32.87 -29.82 -5.97
CA SER A 148 32.03 -28.66 -6.32
C SER A 148 32.78 -27.36 -5.98
N ILE A 149 32.85 -26.45 -6.94
CA ILE A 149 33.47 -25.13 -6.79
C ILE A 149 32.37 -24.13 -6.47
N GLY A 150 32.52 -23.42 -5.36
CA GLY A 150 31.74 -22.24 -5.01
C GLY A 150 32.64 -21.04 -4.75
N TYR A 151 32.04 -19.86 -4.73
CA TYR A 151 32.73 -18.59 -4.51
C TYR A 151 32.27 -17.93 -3.23
N THR A 152 33.20 -17.56 -2.36
CA THR A 152 32.94 -16.90 -1.08
C THR A 152 33.34 -15.43 -1.14
N PRO A 153 32.71 -14.59 -0.30
CA PRO A 153 33.08 -13.20 -0.17
C PRO A 153 34.47 -13.03 0.44
N ASN A 154 35.24 -12.06 -0.07
CA ASN A 154 36.55 -11.69 0.50
C ASN A 154 36.43 -10.69 1.65
N ARG A 155 35.29 -9.97 1.71
CA ARG A 155 35.02 -8.91 2.69
C ARG A 155 33.95 -9.37 3.67
N TRP A 156 34.13 -9.00 4.94
CA TRP A 156 33.19 -9.34 6.01
C TRP A 156 31.90 -8.52 5.95
N VAL A 157 32.04 -7.21 5.69
CA VAL A 157 30.93 -6.27 5.56
C VAL A 157 31.26 -5.26 4.47
N SER A 158 30.31 -5.03 3.59
CA SER A 158 30.37 -4.08 2.48
C SER A 158 29.47 -2.88 2.79
N PRO A 159 30.05 -1.70 3.06
CA PRO A 159 29.29 -0.47 3.31
C PRO A 159 28.87 0.25 2.02
N ILE A 160 27.71 0.90 2.05
CA ILE A 160 27.22 1.83 1.05
C ILE A 160 26.73 3.09 1.78
N ALA A 161 27.19 4.26 1.35
CA ALA A 161 26.60 5.53 1.79
C ALA A 161 25.70 6.09 0.70
N CYS A 162 24.52 6.55 1.09
CA CYS A 162 23.56 7.21 0.23
C CYS A 162 23.20 8.57 0.82
N ILE A 163 23.17 9.60 -0.01
CA ILE A 163 22.66 10.93 0.33
C ILE A 163 21.36 11.20 -0.41
N ASP A 164 20.38 11.75 0.29
CA ASP A 164 19.08 12.16 -0.24
C ASP A 164 18.95 13.68 -0.22
N GLN A 165 18.43 14.23 -1.32
CA GLN A 165 18.04 15.63 -1.47
C GLN A 165 16.65 15.73 -2.10
N HIS A 166 15.95 16.79 -1.71
CA HIS A 166 14.57 17.04 -2.07
C HIS A 166 14.42 18.45 -2.63
N GLN A 167 13.49 18.60 -3.56
CA GLN A 167 13.12 19.89 -4.12
C GLN A 167 11.61 19.95 -4.30
N LEU A 168 11.03 21.09 -3.89
CA LEU A 168 9.64 21.46 -4.08
C LEU A 168 9.53 22.68 -4.98
N CYS A 169 8.55 22.65 -5.88
CA CYS A 169 8.29 23.73 -6.82
C CYS A 169 6.82 24.12 -6.88
N ASN A 170 6.59 25.41 -7.06
CA ASN A 170 5.27 25.96 -7.31
C ASN A 170 4.97 25.90 -8.83
N PRO A 171 3.97 25.12 -9.27
CA PRO A 171 3.67 24.99 -10.69
C PRO A 171 3.12 26.28 -11.33
N THR A 172 2.64 27.23 -10.53
CA THR A 172 2.00 28.46 -11.04
C THR A 172 3.02 29.51 -11.49
N ASN A 173 4.16 29.61 -10.80
CA ASN A 173 5.22 30.58 -11.08
C ASN A 173 6.56 29.92 -11.49
N ALA A 174 6.63 28.59 -11.51
CA ALA A 174 7.81 27.77 -11.80
C ALA A 174 9.02 27.99 -10.87
N LYS A 175 8.82 28.63 -9.72
CA LYS A 175 9.87 28.79 -8.70
C LYS A 175 10.02 27.52 -7.88
N CYS A 176 11.27 27.23 -7.51
CA CYS A 176 11.65 26.02 -6.80
C CYS A 176 12.55 26.35 -5.61
N THR A 177 12.41 25.56 -4.56
CA THR A 177 13.40 25.48 -3.48
C THR A 177 14.76 25.03 -4.02
N ARG A 178 15.83 25.32 -3.28
CA ARG A 178 17.14 24.68 -3.50
C ARG A 178 17.06 23.20 -3.11
N LEU A 179 17.94 22.36 -3.65
CA LEU A 179 18.04 20.97 -3.24
C LEU A 179 18.57 20.88 -1.80
N VAL A 180 17.77 20.29 -0.91
CA VAL A 180 18.09 20.15 0.52
C VAL A 180 17.61 18.81 1.09
N GLY A 181 18.20 18.37 2.20
CA GLY A 181 17.70 17.25 2.99
C GLY A 181 16.28 17.48 3.54
N SER A 182 15.62 16.40 3.95
CA SER A 182 14.22 16.39 4.40
C SER A 182 13.96 17.25 5.64
N HIS A 183 14.99 17.56 6.44
CA HIS A 183 14.85 18.44 7.60
C HIS A 183 14.79 19.93 7.22
N GLY A 184 15.54 20.35 6.20
CA GLY A 184 15.60 21.75 5.74
C GLY A 184 14.55 22.12 4.69
N ILE A 185 13.88 21.13 4.10
CA ILE A 185 12.96 21.36 2.97
C ILE A 185 11.74 22.19 3.37
N LEU A 186 11.20 22.01 4.57
CA LEU A 186 10.04 22.76 5.03
C LEU A 186 10.40 24.24 5.20
N GLU A 187 11.51 24.53 5.88
CA GLU A 187 12.01 25.90 6.04
C GLU A 187 12.28 26.55 4.68
N SER A 188 12.98 25.84 3.79
CA SER A 188 13.24 26.34 2.44
C SER A 188 11.95 26.60 1.65
N ALA A 189 10.91 25.81 1.85
CA ALA A 189 9.63 25.97 1.16
C ALA A 189 8.73 27.05 1.76
N MET A 190 8.99 27.48 3.00
CA MET A 190 8.26 28.58 3.64
C MET A 190 8.84 29.95 3.31
N ASP A 191 9.92 30.01 2.53
CA ASP A 191 10.47 31.26 2.00
C ASP A 191 9.42 32.02 1.17
N ASP A 192 9.25 33.31 1.48
CA ASP A 192 8.26 34.17 0.84
C ASP A 192 8.55 34.35 -0.67
N ASP A 193 9.80 34.18 -1.11
CA ASP A 193 10.19 34.30 -2.52
C ASP A 193 9.54 33.24 -3.42
N LEU A 194 9.11 32.10 -2.87
CA LEU A 194 8.50 31.00 -3.61
C LEU A 194 7.01 31.21 -3.89
N ASP A 195 6.37 32.13 -3.15
CA ASP A 195 4.96 32.53 -3.31
C ASP A 195 4.01 31.32 -3.32
N PHE A 196 4.23 30.36 -2.42
CA PHE A 196 3.30 29.25 -2.22
C PHE A 196 2.01 29.76 -1.57
N ASN A 197 0.88 29.42 -2.16
CA ASN A 197 -0.40 29.69 -1.54
C ASN A 197 -0.60 28.82 -0.30
N ARG A 198 -1.62 29.19 0.46
CA ARG A 198 -1.98 28.52 1.69
C ARG A 198 -2.17 27.00 1.57
N VAL A 199 -2.91 26.55 0.56
CA VAL A 199 -3.18 25.11 0.36
C VAL A 199 -1.88 24.38 0.04
N GLN A 200 -1.05 24.96 -0.83
CA GLN A 200 0.27 24.42 -1.15
C GLN A 200 1.16 24.31 0.10
N LYS A 201 1.18 25.33 0.98
CA LYS A 201 1.96 25.28 2.24
C LYS A 201 1.54 24.10 3.13
N VAL A 202 0.24 23.87 3.29
CA VAL A 202 -0.28 22.71 4.04
C VAL A 202 0.05 21.38 3.35
N THR A 203 -0.05 21.33 2.01
CA THR A 203 0.34 20.15 1.23
C THR A 203 1.82 19.81 1.42
N ILE A 204 2.67 20.82 1.46
CA ILE A 204 4.11 20.69 1.69
C ILE A 204 4.39 20.17 3.11
N GLN A 205 3.71 20.71 4.11
CA GLN A 205 3.81 20.22 5.49
C GLN A 205 3.44 18.73 5.56
N ARG A 206 2.31 18.34 4.97
CA ARG A 206 1.87 16.93 4.90
C ARG A 206 2.91 16.05 4.20
N LEU A 207 3.41 16.48 3.04
CA LEU A 207 4.42 15.73 2.28
C LEU A 207 5.70 15.53 3.12
N THR A 208 6.15 16.59 3.79
CA THR A 208 7.41 16.57 4.58
C THR A 208 7.37 15.58 5.75
N LEU A 209 6.21 15.41 6.40
CA LEU A 209 6.03 14.39 7.45
C LEU A 209 6.38 12.98 6.95
N PHE A 210 6.07 12.69 5.69
CA PHE A 210 6.32 11.38 5.08
C PHE A 210 7.71 11.28 4.43
N LEU A 211 8.32 12.40 4.02
CA LEU A 211 9.71 12.42 3.54
C LEU A 211 10.65 11.88 4.61
N GLN A 212 10.48 12.32 5.86
CA GLN A 212 11.33 11.91 6.97
C GLN A 212 11.20 10.43 7.32
N SER A 213 10.07 9.79 7.02
CA SER A 213 9.82 8.36 7.31
C SER A 213 9.92 7.45 6.08
N SER A 214 10.30 7.99 4.92
CA SER A 214 10.46 7.26 3.64
C SER A 214 11.91 7.30 3.13
N THR A 215 12.87 7.37 4.05
CA THR A 215 14.31 7.30 3.74
C THR A 215 14.75 5.85 3.56
N PHE A 216 15.94 5.64 2.98
CA PHE A 216 16.51 4.30 2.85
C PHE A 216 16.62 3.59 4.21
N TYR A 217 17.03 4.32 5.24
CA TYR A 217 17.08 3.80 6.61
C TYR A 217 15.75 3.23 7.11
N HIS A 218 14.63 3.96 6.94
CA HIS A 218 13.33 3.51 7.45
C HIS A 218 12.82 2.26 6.71
N THR A 219 13.07 2.16 5.41
CA THR A 219 12.76 0.97 4.62
C THR A 219 13.61 -0.24 5.06
N ILE A 220 14.90 -0.04 5.32
CA ILE A 220 15.79 -1.10 5.79
C ILE A 220 15.45 -1.52 7.22
N PHE A 221 15.15 -0.57 8.11
CA PHE A 221 14.81 -0.86 9.50
C PHE A 221 13.58 -1.78 9.62
N THR A 222 12.59 -1.60 8.74
CA THR A 222 11.36 -2.39 8.75
C THR A 222 11.47 -3.73 8.01
N ARG A 223 12.30 -3.81 6.95
CA ARG A 223 12.45 -5.01 6.10
C ARG A 223 13.69 -5.85 6.41
N THR A 224 14.62 -5.32 7.21
CA THR A 224 15.93 -5.89 7.55
C THR A 224 16.69 -6.36 6.31
N GLN A 225 17.02 -7.65 6.16
CA GLN A 225 17.72 -8.19 4.98
C GLN A 225 16.79 -8.46 3.79
N SER A 226 15.47 -8.42 3.98
CA SER A 226 14.47 -8.75 2.94
C SER A 226 14.27 -7.65 1.89
N PHE A 227 14.97 -6.51 2.00
CA PHE A 227 15.01 -5.55 0.90
C PHE A 227 15.95 -6.01 -0.23
N LEU A 228 16.95 -6.84 0.08
CA LEU A 228 17.91 -7.31 -0.89
C LEU A 228 17.26 -8.25 -1.90
N ARG A 229 17.31 -7.89 -3.19
CA ARG A 229 16.96 -8.75 -4.32
C ARG A 229 17.88 -9.98 -4.38
N ALA A 230 19.13 -9.84 -3.98
CA ALA A 230 20.09 -10.94 -3.88
C ALA A 230 19.58 -12.06 -2.95
N GLN A 231 18.84 -11.72 -1.90
CA GLN A 231 18.26 -12.71 -0.98
C GLN A 231 17.23 -13.63 -1.68
N GLU A 232 16.56 -13.16 -2.74
CA GLU A 232 15.60 -13.96 -3.52
C GLU A 232 16.29 -15.06 -4.35
N LYS A 233 17.60 -14.94 -4.57
CA LYS A 233 18.42 -15.91 -5.30
C LYS A 233 19.15 -16.91 -4.39
N VAL A 234 18.93 -16.82 -3.08
CA VAL A 234 19.59 -17.67 -2.08
C VAL A 234 18.67 -18.81 -1.66
N SER A 235 19.20 -20.04 -1.67
CA SER A 235 18.60 -21.21 -1.04
C SER A 235 19.52 -21.73 0.06
N GLY A 236 19.09 -21.60 1.31
CA GLY A 236 19.94 -21.83 2.48
C GLY A 236 21.07 -20.81 2.55
N ILE A 237 22.29 -21.24 2.19
CA ILE A 237 23.47 -20.37 2.05
C ILE A 237 24.04 -20.35 0.63
N ILE A 238 23.41 -21.08 -0.31
CA ILE A 238 23.87 -21.15 -1.69
C ILE A 238 23.13 -20.11 -2.51
N SER A 239 23.86 -19.19 -3.13
CA SER A 239 23.32 -18.16 -4.00
C SER A 239 23.57 -18.51 -5.46
N GLN A 240 22.61 -18.18 -6.32
CA GLN A 240 22.85 -18.19 -7.77
C GLN A 240 23.80 -17.06 -8.20
N GLY A 241 24.25 -17.10 -9.46
CA GLY A 241 25.04 -16.03 -10.05
C GLY A 241 24.37 -14.66 -9.91
N LEU A 242 25.13 -13.72 -9.35
CA LEU A 242 24.77 -12.32 -9.26
C LEU A 242 25.46 -11.54 -10.40
N PRO A 243 24.78 -10.57 -11.02
CA PRO A 243 25.40 -9.68 -11.98
C PRO A 243 26.49 -8.81 -11.32
N SER A 244 27.45 -8.34 -12.12
CA SER A 244 28.56 -7.51 -11.65
C SER A 244 28.16 -6.10 -11.20
N ASN A 245 26.91 -5.71 -11.44
CA ASN A 245 26.32 -4.45 -11.00
C ASN A 245 25.12 -4.69 -10.05
N GLN A 246 25.12 -5.81 -9.32
CA GLN A 246 24.07 -6.16 -8.37
C GLN A 246 23.83 -5.03 -7.36
N TRP A 247 24.85 -4.35 -6.85
CA TRP A 247 24.67 -3.24 -5.91
C TRP A 247 23.83 -2.09 -6.51
N GLU A 248 23.96 -1.79 -7.80
CA GLU A 248 23.16 -0.78 -8.49
C GLU A 248 21.70 -1.22 -8.57
N VAL A 249 21.47 -2.50 -8.88
CA VAL A 249 20.13 -3.11 -8.90
C VAL A 249 19.49 -3.05 -7.53
N GLU A 250 20.24 -3.32 -6.45
CA GLU A 250 19.75 -3.21 -5.08
C GLU A 250 19.37 -1.77 -4.73
N MET A 251 20.22 -0.80 -5.04
CA MET A 251 19.95 0.60 -4.72
C MET A 251 18.77 1.15 -5.54
N ALA A 252 18.63 0.74 -6.80
CA ALA A 252 17.49 1.11 -7.64
C ALA A 252 16.18 0.52 -7.10
N ALA A 253 16.17 -0.77 -6.73
CA ALA A 253 14.99 -1.40 -6.13
C ALA A 253 14.62 -0.75 -4.79
N LEU A 254 15.62 -0.43 -3.95
CA LEU A 254 15.40 0.26 -2.69
C LEU A 254 14.85 1.69 -2.90
N PHE A 255 15.31 2.38 -3.94
CA PHE A 255 14.77 3.68 -4.34
C PHE A 255 13.29 3.57 -4.74
N ASP A 256 12.94 2.60 -5.59
CA ASP A 256 11.55 2.34 -5.99
C ASP A 256 10.67 2.00 -4.77
N ASP A 257 11.18 1.17 -3.86
CA ASP A 257 10.50 0.80 -2.61
C ASP A 257 10.20 2.04 -1.74
N THR A 258 11.13 2.99 -1.67
CA THR A 258 10.91 4.22 -0.89
C THR A 258 9.86 5.14 -1.53
N LEU A 259 9.77 5.19 -2.87
CA LEU A 259 8.72 5.94 -3.56
C LEU A 259 7.36 5.27 -3.39
N ALA A 260 7.31 3.94 -3.44
CA ALA A 260 6.10 3.17 -3.15
C ALA A 260 5.65 3.38 -1.70
N ASN A 261 6.59 3.40 -0.74
CA ASN A 261 6.29 3.72 0.66
C ASN A 261 5.72 5.13 0.81
N MET A 262 6.26 6.13 0.10
CA MET A 262 5.68 7.48 0.10
C MET A 262 4.23 7.45 -0.39
N GLN A 263 3.93 6.78 -1.51
CA GLN A 263 2.55 6.67 -2.02
C GLN A 263 1.62 5.97 -1.03
N TYR A 264 2.08 4.90 -0.40
CA TYR A 264 1.34 4.17 0.63
C TYR A 264 1.01 5.06 1.84
N GLN A 265 2.01 5.79 2.35
CA GLN A 265 1.83 6.69 3.49
C GLN A 265 0.87 7.85 3.20
N MET A 266 0.86 8.36 1.96
CA MET A 266 -0.15 9.37 1.55
C MET A 266 -1.57 8.81 1.63
N MET A 267 -1.77 7.54 1.27
CA MET A 267 -3.04 6.85 1.43
C MET A 267 -3.38 6.62 2.92
N GLU A 268 -2.41 6.18 3.73
CA GLU A 268 -2.59 5.91 5.15
C GLU A 268 -3.09 7.15 5.92
N TYR A 269 -2.65 8.35 5.53
CA TYR A 269 -3.15 9.60 6.09
C TYR A 269 -4.68 9.71 6.06
N ALA A 270 -5.32 9.28 4.97
CA ALA A 270 -6.78 9.37 4.80
C ALA A 270 -7.51 8.12 5.32
N ALA A 271 -6.93 6.93 5.13
CA ALA A 271 -7.54 5.67 5.54
C ALA A 271 -7.42 5.41 7.06
N GLY A 272 -6.47 6.06 7.73
CA GLY A 272 -6.05 5.72 9.08
C GLY A 272 -5.16 4.47 9.11
N SER A 273 -4.49 4.25 10.24
CA SER A 273 -3.60 3.10 10.38
C SER A 273 -4.38 1.80 10.53
N PRO A 274 -4.00 0.70 9.84
CA PRO A 274 -4.65 -0.60 10.00
C PRO A 274 -4.33 -1.27 11.35
N ARG A 275 -3.39 -0.70 12.14
CA ARG A 275 -3.05 -1.21 13.47
C ARG A 275 -4.16 -0.89 14.47
N SER A 276 -4.72 -1.92 15.09
CA SER A 276 -5.74 -1.76 16.12
C SER A 276 -5.17 -1.10 17.38
N ASN A 277 -5.82 -0.01 17.80
CA ASN A 277 -5.96 0.52 19.16
C ASN A 277 -4.70 0.96 19.94
N ALA A 278 -3.48 0.64 19.47
CA ALA A 278 -2.23 0.90 20.18
C ALA A 278 -1.51 2.20 19.73
N VAL A 279 -2.05 2.90 18.72
CA VAL A 279 -1.47 4.15 18.22
C VAL A 279 -2.49 5.27 18.38
N SER A 280 -2.12 6.32 19.11
CA SER A 280 -2.93 7.54 19.17
C SER A 280 -2.94 8.17 17.78
N VAL A 281 -4.11 8.18 17.14
CA VAL A 281 -4.30 8.91 15.87
C VAL A 281 -4.27 10.40 16.23
N VAL A 282 -3.15 11.04 15.95
CA VAL A 282 -3.03 12.48 16.09
C VAL A 282 -3.65 13.13 14.87
N LYS A 283 -4.71 13.89 15.09
CA LYS A 283 -5.24 14.80 14.07
C LYS A 283 -4.34 16.04 14.07
N PRO A 284 -3.63 16.36 12.97
CA PRO A 284 -2.71 17.50 12.94
C PRO A 284 -3.36 18.83 13.35
N TRP A 285 -4.68 18.95 13.20
CA TRP A 285 -5.46 20.15 13.48
C TRP A 285 -6.01 20.26 14.91
N THR A 286 -5.85 19.25 15.80
CA THR A 286 -6.44 19.31 17.16
C THR A 286 -5.61 20.07 18.19
N ASN A 287 -4.30 20.27 17.95
CA ASN A 287 -3.38 20.93 18.89
C ASN A 287 -2.76 22.24 18.36
N SER A 288 -3.20 22.74 17.20
CA SER A 288 -2.68 23.98 16.64
C SER A 288 -3.31 25.19 17.34
N SER A 289 -2.62 25.77 18.32
CA SER A 289 -3.06 26.98 19.05
C SER A 289 -3.10 28.26 18.19
N ASP A 290 -2.66 28.19 16.92
CA ASP A 290 -2.56 29.35 16.03
C ASP A 290 -3.36 29.22 14.71
N SER A 291 -4.22 28.20 14.53
CA SER A 291 -4.80 27.98 13.19
C SER A 291 -6.17 27.30 13.11
N ASP A 292 -7.23 27.92 13.64
CA ASP A 292 -8.61 27.59 13.19
C ASP A 292 -8.73 27.61 11.66
N ARG A 293 -7.91 28.47 11.04
CA ARG A 293 -7.96 28.73 9.62
C ARG A 293 -7.25 27.61 8.82
N ASP A 294 -6.08 27.11 9.24
CA ASP A 294 -5.34 26.04 8.52
C ASP A 294 -5.84 24.65 8.90
N ALA A 295 -6.43 24.51 10.10
CA ALA A 295 -7.13 23.30 10.54
C ALA A 295 -8.15 22.83 9.50
N ALA A 296 -8.97 23.75 8.97
CA ALA A 296 -9.94 23.44 7.93
C ALA A 296 -9.28 22.94 6.63
N VAL A 297 -8.08 23.41 6.28
CA VAL A 297 -7.34 22.95 5.11
C VAL A 297 -6.81 21.53 5.35
N TRP A 298 -6.19 21.29 6.52
CA TRP A 298 -5.73 19.96 6.94
C TRP A 298 -6.86 18.92 6.95
N GLU A 299 -8.02 19.27 7.49
CA GLU A 299 -9.21 18.43 7.50
C GLU A 299 -9.72 18.17 6.08
N SER A 300 -9.80 19.21 5.24
CA SER A 300 -10.24 19.05 3.84
C SER A 300 -9.34 18.14 3.01
N MET A 301 -8.06 17.99 3.39
CA MET A 301 -7.13 17.09 2.70
C MET A 301 -7.37 15.61 3.00
N CYS A 302 -8.09 15.28 4.08
CA CYS A 302 -8.57 13.91 4.33
C CYS A 302 -9.66 13.55 3.32
N ASP A 303 -10.62 14.44 3.09
CA ASP A 303 -11.74 14.22 2.16
C ASP A 303 -11.32 14.29 0.69
N ASN A 304 -10.20 14.96 0.41
CA ASN A 304 -9.67 15.18 -0.94
C ASN A 304 -8.47 14.28 -1.27
N GLN A 305 -8.48 13.02 -0.81
CA GLN A 305 -7.47 12.03 -1.20
C GLN A 305 -8.01 11.10 -2.29
N ARG A 306 -7.25 10.97 -3.39
CA ARG A 306 -7.45 9.92 -4.40
C ARG A 306 -6.51 8.77 -4.09
N THR A 307 -7.06 7.58 -4.03
CA THR A 307 -6.30 6.34 -3.92
C THR A 307 -6.62 5.48 -5.14
N ARG A 308 -5.65 4.68 -5.57
CA ARG A 308 -5.88 3.69 -6.61
C ARG A 308 -6.32 2.42 -5.90
N ASP A 309 -7.58 2.04 -6.07
CA ASP A 309 -8.05 0.74 -5.62
C ASP A 309 -7.48 -0.35 -6.53
N SER A 310 -6.71 -1.27 -5.94
CA SER A 310 -6.11 -2.42 -6.62
C SER A 310 -7.07 -3.61 -6.71
N GLN A 311 -8.15 -3.61 -5.93
CA GLN A 311 -9.14 -4.70 -5.88
C GLN A 311 -10.26 -4.54 -6.92
N GLY A 312 -10.26 -3.42 -7.64
CA GLY A 312 -11.18 -3.14 -8.73
C GLY A 312 -12.51 -2.56 -8.22
N THR A 313 -12.62 -1.24 -8.27
CA THR A 313 -13.93 -0.58 -8.15
C THR A 313 -14.80 -0.97 -9.35
N LEU A 314 -15.94 -1.61 -9.09
CA LEU A 314 -16.98 -1.76 -10.11
C LEU A 314 -17.58 -0.36 -10.38
N ASN A 315 -17.22 0.23 -11.51
CA ASN A 315 -17.80 1.49 -11.96
C ASN A 315 -19.22 1.22 -12.47
N PHE A 316 -20.23 1.43 -11.63
CA PHE A 316 -21.62 1.33 -12.06
C PHE A 316 -22.07 2.66 -12.68
N SER A 317 -22.70 2.59 -13.86
CA SER A 317 -23.35 3.75 -14.45
C SER A 317 -24.61 4.07 -13.65
N ILE A 318 -24.54 5.13 -12.83
CA ILE A 318 -25.71 5.63 -12.07
C ILE A 318 -26.87 5.94 -13.02
N LEU A 319 -26.56 6.49 -14.20
CA LEU A 319 -27.55 6.76 -15.24
C LEU A 319 -28.21 5.47 -15.76
N GLY A 320 -27.42 4.44 -16.05
CA GLY A 320 -27.94 3.14 -16.47
C GLY A 320 -28.81 2.48 -15.40
N LEU A 321 -28.37 2.53 -14.14
CA LEU A 321 -29.11 2.00 -12.99
C LEU A 321 -30.43 2.74 -12.78
N SER A 322 -30.40 4.08 -12.89
CA SER A 322 -31.56 4.94 -12.72
C SER A 322 -32.59 4.73 -13.83
N LEU A 323 -32.14 4.55 -15.08
CA LEU A 323 -33.03 4.23 -16.20
C LEU A 323 -33.66 2.84 -16.05
N LEU A 324 -32.88 1.83 -15.64
CA LEU A 324 -33.38 0.48 -15.42
C LEU A 324 -34.49 0.46 -14.36
N PHE A 325 -34.22 1.01 -13.18
CA PHE A 325 -35.19 1.04 -12.09
C PHE A 325 -36.36 1.98 -12.39
N GLY A 326 -36.08 3.17 -12.94
CA GLY A 326 -37.11 4.16 -13.26
C GLY A 326 -38.07 3.67 -14.33
N LEU A 327 -37.56 3.12 -15.45
CA LEU A 327 -38.39 2.63 -16.54
C LEU A 327 -39.12 1.33 -16.16
N GLY A 328 -38.46 0.44 -15.40
CA GLY A 328 -39.10 -0.76 -14.85
C GLY A 328 -40.26 -0.43 -13.91
N LEU A 329 -40.04 0.49 -12.95
CA LEU A 329 -41.11 0.94 -12.05
C LEU A 329 -42.23 1.65 -12.81
N TYR A 330 -41.89 2.48 -13.80
CA TYR A 330 -42.88 3.13 -14.66
C TYR A 330 -43.78 2.12 -15.38
N ILE A 331 -43.20 1.09 -16.00
CA ILE A 331 -43.98 0.04 -16.68
C ILE A 331 -44.91 -0.68 -15.71
N ILE A 332 -44.44 -1.03 -14.51
CA ILE A 332 -45.24 -1.70 -13.48
C ILE A 332 -46.41 -0.80 -13.05
N LEU A 333 -46.15 0.48 -12.77
CA LEU A 333 -47.19 1.44 -12.39
C LEU A 333 -48.22 1.65 -13.50
N VAL A 334 -47.76 1.78 -14.75
CA VAL A 334 -48.65 1.89 -15.91
C VAL A 334 -49.52 0.65 -16.07
N SER A 335 -48.98 -0.55 -15.85
CA SER A 335 -49.75 -1.80 -15.89
C SER A 335 -50.91 -1.78 -14.88
N PHE A 336 -50.62 -1.45 -13.61
CA PHE A 336 -51.66 -1.38 -12.58
C PHE A 336 -52.69 -0.29 -12.88
N VAL A 337 -52.25 0.91 -13.28
CA VAL A 337 -53.16 2.03 -13.54
C VAL A 337 -54.02 1.75 -14.77
N LEU A 338 -53.48 1.12 -15.82
CA LEU A 338 -54.25 0.77 -17.03
C LEU A 338 -55.39 -0.19 -16.71
N GLU A 339 -55.17 -1.21 -15.87
CA GLU A 339 -56.23 -2.13 -15.46
C GLU A 339 -57.38 -1.39 -14.76
N LEU A 340 -57.06 -0.52 -13.79
CA LEU A 340 -58.06 0.30 -13.09
C LEU A 340 -58.81 1.25 -14.03
N LEU A 341 -58.08 1.96 -14.91
CA LEU A 341 -58.68 2.91 -15.85
C LEU A 341 -59.55 2.21 -16.89
N LEU A 342 -59.12 1.06 -17.42
CA LEU A 342 -59.89 0.27 -18.37
C LEU A 342 -61.14 -0.32 -17.72
N ALA A 343 -61.04 -0.86 -16.50
CA ALA A 343 -62.21 -1.35 -15.76
C ALA A 343 -63.22 -0.22 -15.50
N TRP A 344 -62.74 0.97 -15.13
CA TRP A 344 -63.59 2.14 -14.93
C TRP A 344 -64.24 2.61 -16.24
N ALA A 345 -63.47 2.72 -17.33
CA ALA A 345 -63.97 3.13 -18.64
C ALA A 345 -64.98 2.13 -19.22
N GLN A 346 -64.72 0.83 -19.10
CA GLN A 346 -65.65 -0.22 -19.54
C GLN A 346 -66.98 -0.19 -18.78
N LYS A 347 -66.94 0.09 -17.46
CA LYS A 347 -68.16 0.30 -16.65
C LYS A 347 -68.92 1.55 -17.08
N LYS A 348 -68.23 2.67 -17.32
CA LYS A 348 -68.89 3.93 -17.69
C LYS A 348 -69.46 3.95 -19.12
N LEU A 349 -68.74 3.40 -20.09
CA LEU A 349 -69.16 3.41 -21.49
C LEU A 349 -70.06 2.23 -21.87
N GLY A 350 -70.21 1.22 -21.01
CA GLY A 350 -71.03 0.03 -21.26
C GLY A 350 -70.52 -0.86 -22.41
N ARG A 351 -69.34 -0.56 -22.97
CA ARG A 351 -68.74 -1.28 -24.10
C ARG A 351 -67.66 -2.22 -23.60
N GLY A 352 -67.61 -3.43 -24.15
CA GLY A 352 -66.57 -4.42 -23.84
C GLY A 352 -66.78 -5.23 -22.56
N LEU A 353 -67.83 -4.95 -21.77
CA LEU A 353 -68.16 -5.68 -20.53
C LEU A 353 -68.26 -7.20 -20.72
N TYR A 354 -68.82 -7.66 -21.85
CA TYR A 354 -68.90 -9.09 -22.15
C TYR A 354 -67.51 -9.72 -22.40
N ARG A 355 -66.61 -8.98 -23.05
CA ARG A 355 -65.24 -9.45 -23.32
C ARG A 355 -64.40 -9.46 -22.05
N ALA A 356 -64.56 -8.45 -21.18
CA ALA A 356 -63.93 -8.41 -19.87
C ALA A 356 -64.38 -9.59 -18.99
N LYS A 357 -65.69 -9.81 -18.85
CA LYS A 357 -66.23 -10.98 -18.12
C LYS A 357 -65.78 -12.33 -18.69
N ARG A 358 -65.57 -12.40 -20.00
CA ARG A 358 -65.02 -13.60 -20.64
C ARG A 358 -63.55 -13.81 -20.25
N TRP A 359 -62.75 -12.74 -20.22
CA TRP A 359 -61.36 -12.78 -19.77
C TRP A 359 -61.24 -13.24 -18.31
N GLU A 360 -62.07 -12.68 -17.41
CA GLU A 360 -62.14 -13.09 -16.00
C GLU A 360 -62.48 -14.59 -15.88
N ARG A 361 -63.43 -15.09 -16.69
CA ARG A 361 -63.82 -16.51 -16.71
C ARG A 361 -62.76 -17.44 -17.29
N ASP A 362 -61.94 -16.95 -18.22
CA ASP A 362 -60.82 -17.69 -18.80
C ASP A 362 -59.58 -17.67 -17.88
N GLY A 363 -59.65 -16.98 -16.73
CA GLY A 363 -58.61 -16.99 -15.69
C GLY A 363 -58.37 -18.38 -15.11
N THR A 364 -57.12 -18.68 -14.78
CA THR A 364 -56.68 -20.02 -14.33
C THR A 364 -57.45 -20.52 -13.10
N LEU A 365 -57.77 -19.63 -12.15
CA LEU A 365 -58.53 -19.98 -10.96
C LEU A 365 -60.01 -20.31 -11.28
N GLN A 366 -60.62 -19.62 -12.25
CA GLN A 366 -61.98 -19.92 -12.71
C GLN A 366 -62.03 -21.24 -13.50
N GLN A 367 -60.99 -21.55 -14.29
CA GLN A 367 -60.86 -22.86 -14.95
C GLN A 367 -60.71 -23.99 -13.93
N MET A 368 -59.86 -23.80 -12.91
CA MET A 368 -59.69 -24.75 -11.82
C MET A 368 -61.01 -25.00 -11.09
N ARG A 369 -61.75 -23.94 -10.73
CA ARG A 369 -63.09 -24.06 -10.16
C ARG A 369 -64.01 -24.93 -11.02
N LEU A 370 -64.09 -24.67 -12.33
CA LEU A 370 -64.97 -25.43 -13.22
C LEU A 370 -64.65 -26.93 -13.23
N LEU A 371 -63.36 -27.29 -13.14
CA LEU A 371 -62.95 -28.69 -13.01
C LEU A 371 -63.46 -29.33 -11.72
N TYR A 372 -63.33 -28.64 -10.57
CA TYR A 372 -63.87 -29.13 -9.30
C TYR A 372 -65.40 -29.22 -9.32
N GLU A 373 -66.10 -28.24 -9.91
CA GLU A 373 -67.56 -28.30 -10.06
C GLU A 373 -68.01 -29.49 -10.92
N ILE A 374 -67.29 -29.80 -12.01
CA ILE A 374 -67.57 -30.98 -12.85
C ILE A 374 -67.37 -32.28 -12.06
N GLN A 375 -66.38 -32.32 -11.18
CA GLN A 375 -66.14 -33.45 -10.27
C GLN A 375 -67.14 -33.49 -9.10
N GLY A 376 -68.06 -32.53 -9.00
CA GLY A 376 -69.03 -32.43 -7.90
C GLY A 376 -68.40 -31.96 -6.58
N ALA A 377 -67.19 -31.40 -6.62
CA ALA A 377 -66.43 -30.98 -5.46
C ALA A 377 -66.70 -29.51 -5.10
N GLY A 378 -67.38 -29.35 -3.96
CA GLY A 378 -67.61 -28.06 -3.30
C GLY A 378 -68.69 -27.18 -3.95
N VAL A 379 -69.21 -26.24 -3.16
CA VAL A 379 -70.18 -25.25 -3.64
C VAL A 379 -69.47 -23.92 -3.76
N TRP A 380 -69.42 -23.37 -4.98
CA TRP A 380 -68.59 -22.20 -5.28
C TRP A 380 -69.41 -20.91 -5.41
N LYS A 381 -68.81 -19.80 -4.97
CA LYS A 381 -69.31 -18.43 -5.11
C LYS A 381 -68.24 -17.56 -5.79
N GLY A 382 -68.66 -16.42 -6.35
CA GLY A 382 -67.76 -15.56 -7.13
C GLY A 382 -67.57 -16.08 -8.55
N THR A 383 -68.65 -16.56 -9.17
CA THR A 383 -68.60 -17.27 -10.46
C THR A 383 -68.26 -16.38 -11.67
N THR A 384 -68.22 -15.07 -11.42
CA THR A 384 -67.96 -13.98 -12.37
C THR A 384 -66.93 -12.99 -11.81
N GLU A 385 -66.07 -13.42 -10.89
CA GLU A 385 -65.01 -12.60 -10.25
C GLU A 385 -63.65 -13.26 -10.51
N ASP A 386 -62.53 -12.56 -10.36
CA ASP A 386 -61.20 -13.15 -10.65
C ASP A 386 -60.81 -14.29 -9.70
N PHE A 387 -61.35 -14.27 -8.47
CA PHE A 387 -60.98 -15.20 -7.40
C PHE A 387 -62.22 -15.97 -6.91
N PRO A 388 -62.52 -17.16 -7.47
CA PRO A 388 -63.61 -17.99 -6.97
C PRO A 388 -63.30 -18.51 -5.57
N ARG A 389 -64.33 -18.62 -4.73
CA ARG A 389 -64.22 -19.11 -3.35
C ARG A 389 -65.30 -20.14 -3.06
N THR A 390 -64.99 -21.14 -2.24
CA THR A 390 -65.98 -22.08 -1.73
C THR A 390 -66.85 -21.39 -0.68
N THR A 391 -68.14 -21.70 -0.64
CA THR A 391 -69.08 -21.06 0.30
C THR A 391 -68.80 -21.43 1.75
N SER A 392 -68.28 -22.63 1.98
CA SER A 392 -68.02 -23.23 3.29
C SER A 392 -66.54 -23.27 3.65
N GLY A 393 -65.64 -22.77 2.79
CA GLY A 393 -64.20 -22.89 3.00
C GLY A 393 -63.68 -24.32 2.81
N ASP A 394 -64.29 -25.06 1.89
CA ASP A 394 -63.97 -26.46 1.61
C ASP A 394 -62.50 -26.63 1.23
N LEU A 395 -61.85 -27.63 1.83
CA LEU A 395 -60.53 -28.11 1.45
C LEU A 395 -60.73 -29.35 0.57
N PHE A 396 -60.20 -29.30 -0.65
CA PHE A 396 -60.26 -30.43 -1.57
C PHE A 396 -58.99 -31.27 -1.40
N GLU A 397 -59.14 -32.49 -0.91
CA GLU A 397 -58.06 -33.47 -0.95
C GLU A 397 -57.85 -33.94 -2.40
N HIS A 398 -56.59 -34.00 -2.85
CA HIS A 398 -56.26 -34.64 -4.12
C HIS A 398 -56.25 -36.16 -3.91
N ASP A 399 -56.91 -36.89 -4.82
CA ASP A 399 -57.23 -38.32 -4.78
C ASP A 399 -56.20 -39.24 -4.07
N GLU A 400 -56.75 -40.21 -3.34
CA GLU A 400 -56.09 -41.30 -2.59
C GLU A 400 -55.25 -42.28 -3.45
N GLU A 401 -54.81 -41.92 -4.65
CA GLU A 401 -53.97 -42.78 -5.52
C GLU A 401 -52.52 -42.96 -5.02
N PHE A 402 -52.12 -42.33 -3.90
CA PHE A 402 -50.83 -42.57 -3.25
C PHE A 402 -50.85 -43.63 -2.13
N ASN A 403 -52.01 -44.14 -1.72
CA ASN A 403 -52.10 -45.08 -0.58
C ASN A 403 -52.11 -46.57 -0.95
N GLN A 404 -52.13 -46.95 -2.24
CA GLN A 404 -51.93 -48.34 -2.68
C GLN A 404 -50.46 -48.72 -2.95
N ALA A 405 -49.50 -47.81 -2.78
CA ALA A 405 -48.07 -48.10 -2.88
C ALA A 405 -47.40 -48.41 -1.52
N ARG A 406 -48.16 -48.77 -0.48
CA ARG A 406 -47.64 -49.11 0.86
C ARG A 406 -48.12 -50.45 1.43
N SER A 407 -48.62 -51.34 0.58
CA SER A 407 -48.85 -52.75 0.95
C SER A 407 -48.41 -53.71 -0.16
N VAL A 408 -47.11 -53.73 -0.43
CA VAL A 408 -46.34 -54.93 -0.82
C VAL A 408 -44.99 -54.85 -0.13
#